data_AF-A0A522WCI9-F1
#
_entry.id   AF-A0A522WCI9-F1
#
_cell.length_a   1.000
_cell.length_b   1.000
_cell.length_c   1.000
_cell.angle_alpha   90.00
_cell.angle_beta   90.00
_cell.angle_gamma   90.00
#
_symmetry.space_group_name_H-M   'P 1'
#
loop_
_entity.id
_entity.type
_entity.pdbx_description
1 polymer ?
#
loop_
_entity_poly.entity_id
_entity_poly.type
_entity_poly.pdbx_seq_one_letter_code
_entity_poly.pdbx_strand_id
1 'polypeptide(L)'
;MEKKVSLKSIYVPSGDVVAREVQGEFIIIPVASGITEEEDEIFSLNETGKAVWERLDGGKTLQDVISGLCVEFEAAPEEIKEDVLGLSKELLKRRMLVEKDRS
;
A
#
# COMPACT_ATOMS: atom_id res chain seq x y z
N MET A 1 -7.66 -3.15 17.76
CA MET A 1 -6.20 -2.90 17.92
C MET A 1 -5.75 -2.16 16.69
N GLU A 2 -5.30 -0.90 16.80
CA GLU A 2 -4.71 -0.21 15.65
C GLU A 2 -3.44 -0.96 15.25
N LYS A 3 -3.43 -1.58 14.06
CA LYS A 3 -2.19 -2.15 13.50
C LYS A 3 -1.24 -0.98 13.28
N LYS A 4 -0.17 -0.92 14.09
CA LYS A 4 0.89 0.08 13.91
C LYS A 4 1.70 -0.31 12.68
N VAL A 5 1.76 0.58 11.69
CA VAL A 5 2.67 0.46 10.55
C VAL A 5 4.11 0.57 11.06
N SER A 6 4.98 -0.34 10.63
CA SER A 6 6.39 -0.38 11.03
C SER A 6 7.30 -0.16 9.82
N LEU A 7 8.19 0.83 9.90
CA LEU A 7 9.15 1.14 8.83
C LEU A 7 10.11 -0.01 8.52
N LYS A 8 10.36 -0.89 9.49
CA LYS A 8 11.27 -2.03 9.37
C LYS A 8 10.57 -3.30 8.87
N SER A 9 9.25 -3.27 8.80
CA SER A 9 8.44 -4.40 8.35
C SER A 9 8.30 -4.39 6.83
N ILE A 10 8.03 -5.58 6.30
CA ILE A 10 7.78 -5.82 4.89
C ILE A 10 6.27 -6.02 4.73
N TYR A 11 5.68 -5.34 3.75
CA TYR A 11 4.26 -5.48 3.45
C TYR A 11 4.05 -5.98 2.03
N VAL A 12 2.94 -6.68 1.85
CA VAL A 12 2.50 -7.20 0.56
C VAL A 12 0.98 -7.08 0.44
N PRO A 13 0.42 -6.82 -0.75
CA PRO A 13 -1.01 -6.96 -1.01
C PRO A 13 -1.55 -8.29 -0.50
N SER A 14 -2.72 -8.25 0.12
CA SER A 14 -3.46 -9.46 0.45
C SER A 14 -3.80 -10.21 -0.85
N GLY A 15 -3.85 -11.54 -0.78
CA GLY A 15 -4.35 -12.38 -1.89
C GLY A 15 -5.82 -12.11 -2.22
N ASP A 16 -6.52 -11.40 -1.32
CA ASP A 16 -7.92 -10.99 -1.46
C ASP A 16 -8.07 -9.58 -2.08
N VAL A 17 -7.04 -9.05 -2.73
CA VAL A 17 -7.11 -7.76 -3.45
C VAL A 17 -6.70 -7.94 -4.89
N VAL A 18 -7.54 -7.43 -5.79
CA VAL A 18 -7.24 -7.35 -7.22
C VAL A 18 -6.90 -5.92 -7.57
N ALA A 19 -5.69 -5.71 -8.11
CA ALA A 19 -5.26 -4.44 -8.66
C ALA A 19 -5.27 -4.48 -10.19
N ARG A 20 -5.72 -3.42 -10.85
CA ARG A 20 -5.75 -3.29 -12.31
C ARG A 20 -5.64 -1.84 -12.75
N GLU A 21 -5.05 -1.59 -13.90
CA GLU A 21 -5.07 -0.28 -14.54
C GLU A 21 -6.23 -0.19 -15.54
N VAL A 22 -7.06 0.84 -15.42
CA VAL A 22 -8.24 1.07 -16.27
C VAL A 22 -8.23 2.54 -16.70
N GLN A 23 -8.17 2.80 -18.00
CA GLN A 23 -8.19 4.16 -18.56
C GLN A 23 -7.12 5.11 -17.98
N GLY A 24 -5.97 4.56 -17.56
CA GLY A 24 -4.87 5.33 -16.94
C GLY A 24 -5.01 5.54 -15.44
N GLU A 25 -6.10 5.06 -14.82
CA GLU A 25 -6.28 5.05 -13.37
C GLU A 25 -5.89 3.68 -12.80
N PHE A 26 -5.22 3.68 -11.65
CA PHE A 26 -4.88 2.45 -10.95
C PHE A 26 -5.95 2.11 -9.93
N ILE A 27 -6.67 1.02 -10.17
CA ILE A 27 -7.83 0.62 -9.38
C ILE A 27 -7.50 -0.62 -8.55
N ILE A 28 -7.85 -0.58 -7.26
CA ILE A 28 -7.75 -1.72 -6.34
C ILE A 28 -9.14 -2.10 -5.83
N ILE A 29 -9.44 -3.39 -5.86
CA ILE A 29 -10.74 -3.97 -5.53
C ILE A 29 -10.53 -5.10 -4.52
N PRO A 30 -11.03 -4.99 -3.28
CA PRO A 30 -11.07 -6.10 -2.35
C PRO A 30 -12.09 -7.14 -2.85
N VAL A 31 -11.70 -8.41 -2.93
CA VAL A 31 -12.54 -9.50 -3.46
C VAL A 31 -13.03 -10.48 -2.40
N ALA A 32 -12.55 -10.41 -1.17
CA ALA A 32 -13.07 -11.25 -0.08
C ALA A 32 -14.16 -10.54 0.73
N SER A 33 -15.27 -11.26 0.95
CA SER A 33 -16.36 -10.84 1.82
C SER A 33 -15.84 -10.56 3.25
N GLY A 34 -16.14 -9.37 3.79
CA GLY A 34 -15.75 -8.96 5.15
C GLY A 34 -14.43 -8.19 5.25
N ILE A 35 -13.80 -7.83 4.13
CA ILE A 35 -12.72 -6.83 4.07
C ILE A 35 -13.29 -5.41 4.23
N THR A 36 -14.53 -5.21 3.80
CA THR A 36 -15.31 -3.96 3.89
C THR A 36 -16.73 -4.28 4.40
N GLU A 37 -17.37 -3.36 5.11
CA GLU A 37 -18.80 -3.47 5.48
C GLU A 37 -19.71 -3.23 4.26
N GLU A 38 -19.17 -2.57 3.24
CA GLU A 38 -19.80 -2.29 1.95
C GLU A 38 -19.14 -3.18 0.88
N GLU A 39 -19.87 -4.15 0.32
CA GLU A 39 -19.34 -5.21 -0.56
C GLU A 39 -18.80 -4.73 -1.93
N ASP A 40 -18.76 -3.41 -2.19
CA ASP A 40 -18.47 -2.79 -3.49
C ASP A 40 -17.51 -1.57 -3.42
N GLU A 41 -16.60 -1.50 -2.43
CA GLU A 41 -15.64 -0.39 -2.40
C GLU A 41 -14.53 -0.56 -3.45
N ILE A 42 -14.64 0.20 -4.54
CA ILE A 42 -13.58 0.38 -5.54
C ILE A 42 -12.73 1.58 -5.13
N PHE A 43 -11.41 1.40 -5.03
CA PHE A 43 -10.50 2.50 -4.75
C PHE A 43 -9.63 2.80 -5.96
N SER A 44 -9.43 4.09 -6.25
CA SER A 44 -8.40 4.55 -7.17
C SER A 44 -7.18 5.05 -6.39
N LEU A 45 -5.99 4.70 -6.89
CA LEU A 45 -4.73 5.27 -6.43
C LEU A 45 -4.27 6.32 -7.42
N ASN A 46 -3.76 7.43 -6.89
CA ASN A 46 -3.01 8.40 -7.68
C ASN A 46 -1.62 7.83 -8.06
N GLU A 47 -0.85 8.59 -8.83
CA GLU A 47 0.47 8.16 -9.31
C GLU A 47 1.41 7.77 -8.15
N THR A 48 1.49 8.60 -7.10
CA THR A 48 2.28 8.29 -5.90
C THR A 48 1.81 7.01 -5.22
N GLY A 49 0.49 6.86 -5.03
CA GLY A 49 -0.09 5.68 -4.39
C GLY A 49 0.13 4.40 -5.17
N LYS A 50 0.05 4.47 -6.51
CA LYS A 50 0.44 3.37 -7.41
C LYS A 50 1.92 3.02 -7.21
N ALA A 51 2.79 4.01 -7.21
CA ALA A 51 4.23 3.81 -7.03
C ALA A 51 4.59 3.20 -5.66
N VAL A 52 3.85 3.54 -4.60
CA VAL A 52 3.94 2.85 -3.30
C VAL A 52 3.47 1.41 -3.45
N TRP A 53 2.26 1.18 -3.98
CA TRP A 53 1.65 -0.14 -4.13
C TRP A 53 2.55 -1.13 -4.87
N GLU A 54 3.15 -0.71 -5.99
CA GLU A 54 4.04 -1.54 -6.80
C GLU A 54 5.34 -1.93 -6.07
N ARG A 55 5.74 -1.17 -5.05
CA ARG A 55 6.92 -1.44 -4.22
C ARG A 55 6.62 -2.24 -2.96
N LEU A 56 5.36 -2.44 -2.62
CA LEU A 56 4.93 -3.34 -1.54
C LEU A 56 4.87 -4.78 -2.09
N ASP A 57 5.94 -5.27 -2.71
CA ASP A 57 5.96 -6.59 -3.35
C ASP A 57 6.31 -7.74 -2.37
N GLY A 58 6.54 -7.41 -1.09
CA GLY A 58 6.99 -8.37 -0.10
C GLY A 58 8.49 -8.67 -0.12
N GLY A 59 9.29 -7.90 -0.87
CA GLY A 59 10.76 -8.00 -0.92
C GLY A 59 11.52 -6.87 -0.22
N LYS A 60 10.88 -5.73 0.07
CA LYS A 60 11.50 -4.52 0.63
C LYS A 60 10.80 -4.05 1.89
N THR A 61 11.55 -3.40 2.79
CA THR A 61 10.91 -2.72 3.94
C THR A 61 10.25 -1.43 3.52
N LEU A 62 9.30 -0.93 4.33
CA LEU A 62 8.75 0.41 4.11
C LEU A 62 9.83 1.50 4.06
N GLN A 63 10.91 1.36 4.85
CA GLN A 63 12.02 2.29 4.79
C GLN A 63 12.72 2.27 3.43
N ASP A 64 12.95 1.08 2.84
CA ASP A 64 13.53 0.95 1.50
C ASP A 64 12.58 1.50 0.43
N VAL A 65 11.27 1.29 0.58
CA VAL A 65 10.24 1.85 -0.30
C VAL A 65 10.30 3.38 -0.27
N ILE A 66 10.31 4.00 0.92
CA ILE A 66 10.42 5.45 1.09
C ILE A 66 11.68 5.96 0.41
N SER A 67 12.84 5.37 0.70
CA SER A 67 14.10 5.81 0.08
C SER A 67 14.09 5.70 -1.45
N GLY A 68 13.47 4.66 -2.01
CA GLY A 68 13.32 4.52 -3.46
C GLY A 68 12.40 5.58 -4.08
N LEU A 69 11.31 5.92 -3.38
CA LEU A 69 10.34 6.92 -3.82
C LEU A 69 10.90 8.35 -3.72
N CYS A 70 11.70 8.68 -2.70
CA CYS A 70 12.35 9.99 -2.61
C CYS A 70 13.25 10.27 -3.81
N VAL A 71 13.93 9.24 -4.31
CA VAL A 71 14.79 9.35 -5.51
C VAL A 71 13.96 9.45 -6.78
N GLU A 72 12.88 8.66 -6.90
CA GLU A 72 12.00 8.66 -8.08
C GLU A 72 11.23 9.96 -8.24
N PHE A 73 10.71 10.52 -7.16
CA PHE A 73 9.87 11.72 -7.16
C PHE A 73 10.64 13.01 -6.85
N GLU A 74 11.96 12.93 -6.64
CA GLU A 74 12.82 14.05 -6.22
C GLU A 74 12.21 14.87 -5.05
N ALA A 75 11.56 14.17 -4.12
CA ALA A 75 10.76 14.75 -3.05
C ALA A 75 11.43 14.57 -1.68
N ALA A 76 11.01 15.38 -0.69
CA ALA A 76 11.57 15.31 0.64
C ALA A 76 11.19 13.98 1.33
N PRO A 77 12.11 13.38 2.12
CA PRO A 77 11.85 12.10 2.79
C PRO A 77 10.74 12.18 3.83
N GLU A 78 10.45 13.36 4.36
CA GLU A 78 9.35 13.56 5.30
C GLU A 78 7.99 13.48 4.58
N GLU A 79 7.86 14.12 3.41
CA GLU A 79 6.64 14.10 2.60
C GLU A 79 6.31 12.68 2.11
N ILE A 80 7.29 12.01 1.48
CA ILE A 80 7.13 10.63 1.01
C ILE A 80 6.81 9.68 2.16
N LYS A 81 7.43 9.89 3.33
CA LYS A 81 7.15 9.06 4.50
C LYS A 81 5.71 9.25 4.98
N GLU A 82 5.19 10.47 5.01
CA GLU A 82 3.80 10.71 5.40
C GLU A 82 2.82 10.04 4.43
N ASP A 83 3.05 10.17 3.12
CA ASP A 83 2.23 9.52 2.09
C ASP A 83 2.27 7.99 2.22
N VAL A 84 3.46 7.42 2.30
CA VAL A 84 3.67 5.97 2.40
C VAL A 84 3.04 5.41 3.69
N LEU A 85 3.24 6.09 4.83
CA LEU A 85 2.67 5.66 6.11
C LEU A 85 1.15 5.81 6.14
N GLY A 86 0.61 6.91 5.60
CA GLY A 86 -0.82 7.17 5.50
C GLY A 86 -1.52 6.09 4.67
N LEU A 87 -1.02 5.85 3.47
CA LEU A 87 -1.54 4.82 2.57
C LEU A 87 -1.43 3.43 3.18
N SER A 88 -0.25 3.06 3.70
CA SER A 88 -0.04 1.73 4.31
C SER A 88 -0.96 1.50 5.52
N LYS A 89 -1.20 2.54 6.32
CA LYS A 89 -2.11 2.45 7.48
C LYS A 89 -3.55 2.21 7.05
N GLU A 90 -4.03 2.93 6.04
CA GLU A 90 -5.39 2.79 5.52
C GLU A 90 -5.59 1.38 4.91
N LEU A 91 -4.64 0.93 4.08
CA LEU A 91 -4.71 -0.39 3.46
C LEU A 91 -4.63 -1.53 4.49
N LEU A 92 -3.82 -1.41 5.55
CA LEU A 92 -3.78 -2.38 6.65
C LEU A 92 -5.06 -2.42 7.46
N LYS A 93 -5.66 -1.26 7.74
CA LYS A 93 -6.95 -1.14 8.44
C LYS A 93 -8.05 -1.87 7.68
N ARG A 94 -8.04 -1.70 6.35
CA ARG A 94 -8.94 -2.38 5.41
C ARG A 94 -8.50 -3.79 5.06
N ARG A 95 -7.48 -4.38 5.70
CA ARG A 95 -6.97 -5.75 5.41
C ARG A 95 -6.54 -5.98 3.96
N MET A 96 -6.27 -4.91 3.21
CA MET A 96 -5.80 -4.96 1.83
C MET A 96 -4.29 -5.17 1.73
N LEU A 97 -3.57 -4.87 2.81
CA LEU A 97 -2.16 -5.24 3.01
C LEU A 97 -2.04 -6.26 4.15
N VAL A 98 -1.00 -7.08 4.04
CA VAL A 98 -0.55 -7.97 5.11
C VAL A 98 0.93 -7.75 5.38
N GLU A 99 1.33 -7.88 6.65
CA GLU A 99 2.74 -7.87 7.02
C GLU A 99 3.33 -9.25 6.73
N LYS A 100 4.46 -9.27 6.03
CA LYS A 100 5.20 -10.48 5.73
C LYS A 100 6.35 -10.61 6.73
N ASP A 101 6.34 -11.70 7.48
CA ASP A 101 7.42 -12.01 8.42
C ASP A 101 8.72 -12.29 7.63
N ARG A 102 9.85 -11.80 8.14
CA ARG A 102 11.17 -12.07 7.54
C ARG A 102 11.57 -13.50 7.92
N SER A 103 11.15 -14.50 7.12
CA SER A 103 11.72 -15.86 7.19
C SER A 103 13.20 -15.87 6.81
#